data_AF-G9JVD8-F1
#
_entry.id   AF-G9JVD8-F1
#
_cell.length_a   1.000
_cell.length_b   1.000
_cell.length_c   1.000
_cell.angle_alpha   90.00
_cell.angle_beta   90.00
_cell.angle_gamma   90.00
#
_symmetry.space_group_name_H-M   'P 1'
#
loop_
_entity.id
_entity.type
_entity.pdbx_description
1 polymer ?
#
loop_
_entity_poly.entity_id
_entity_poly.type
_entity_poly.pdbx_seq_one_letter_code
_entity_poly.pdbx_strand_id
1 'polypeptide(L)'
;LIGLVTSRDEIPDLLKLDDVIDLVIPRGSNKLVSQIKNSTKIPVLGHADGICHVYVDKSCKVDMAKRVVSDAKLDYPAACNAMETLLVHKDLEQNGVLNELIYALQANGVTLYGGPKASGKLNIPEVKSFHHEYSSKACTVEIVEDVHGAIDHIHQHGSAHTDCIVTEDSEVAEIFLRQVDSAAVIH
;
A
#
# COMPACT_ATOMS: atom_id res chain seq x y z
N LEU A 1 -16.59 3.09 33.97
CA LEU A 1 -15.56 2.26 34.62
C LEU A 1 -14.40 2.13 33.63
N ILE A 2 -13.15 2.28 34.05
CA ILE A 2 -11.99 2.01 33.20
C ILE A 2 -11.22 0.88 33.88
N GLY A 3 -11.08 -0.25 33.19
CA GLY A 3 -10.33 -1.42 33.66
C GLY A 3 -9.07 -1.61 32.84
N LEU A 4 -7.99 -2.02 33.49
CA LEU A 4 -6.74 -2.42 32.84
C LEU A 4 -6.56 -3.92 33.01
N VAL A 5 -6.46 -4.63 31.91
CA VAL A 5 -6.04 -6.04 31.88
C VAL A 5 -4.51 -6.08 31.95
N THR A 6 -3.96 -6.73 32.97
CA THR A 6 -2.51 -6.73 33.24
C THR A 6 -1.78 -7.96 32.72
N SER A 7 -2.48 -9.02 32.31
CA SER A 7 -1.89 -10.23 31.75
C SER A 7 -2.38 -10.52 30.32
N ARG A 8 -1.48 -10.99 29.45
CA ARG A 8 -1.84 -11.44 28.09
C ARG A 8 -2.74 -12.68 28.10
N ASP A 9 -2.63 -13.50 29.13
CA ASP A 9 -3.38 -14.76 29.24
C ASP A 9 -4.88 -14.53 29.49
N GLU A 10 -5.26 -13.32 29.89
CA GLU A 10 -6.66 -12.92 30.11
C GLU A 10 -7.36 -12.47 28.80
N ILE A 11 -6.59 -12.10 27.77
CA ILE A 11 -7.12 -11.60 26.49
C ILE A 11 -8.08 -12.60 25.82
N PRO A 12 -7.76 -13.91 25.72
CA PRO A 12 -8.66 -14.88 25.09
C PRO A 12 -10.01 -15.01 25.78
N ASP A 13 -10.07 -14.85 27.10
CA ASP A 13 -11.33 -14.90 27.84
C ASP A 13 -12.12 -13.61 27.68
N LEU A 14 -11.45 -12.45 27.65
CA LEU A 14 -12.07 -11.17 27.33
C LEU A 14 -12.73 -11.19 25.94
N LEU A 15 -12.05 -11.78 24.95
CA LEU A 15 -12.55 -11.90 23.58
C LEU A 15 -13.77 -12.85 23.42
N LYS A 16 -14.19 -13.55 24.48
CA LYS A 16 -15.42 -14.36 24.50
C LYS A 16 -16.62 -13.63 25.07
N LEU A 17 -16.45 -12.44 25.63
CA LEU A 17 -17.52 -11.67 26.29
C LEU A 17 -18.32 -10.86 25.28
N ASP A 18 -18.88 -11.51 24.26
CA ASP A 18 -19.72 -10.88 23.22
C ASP A 18 -21.10 -10.44 23.72
N ASP A 19 -21.41 -10.72 25.00
CA ASP A 19 -22.57 -10.23 25.74
C ASP A 19 -22.32 -8.94 26.54
N VAL A 20 -21.05 -8.55 26.71
CA VAL A 20 -20.65 -7.38 27.53
C VAL A 20 -19.78 -6.39 26.74
N ILE A 21 -19.00 -6.86 25.77
CA ILE A 21 -18.08 -6.04 24.99
C ILE A 21 -18.65 -5.82 23.59
N ASP A 22 -18.95 -4.57 23.27
CA ASP A 22 -19.57 -4.20 21.99
C ASP A 22 -18.57 -4.07 20.83
N LEU A 23 -17.30 -3.79 21.13
CA LEU A 23 -16.27 -3.50 20.11
C LEU A 23 -14.85 -3.78 20.62
N VAL A 24 -14.01 -4.36 19.75
CA VAL A 24 -12.57 -4.52 20.00
C VAL A 24 -11.78 -3.72 18.97
N ILE A 25 -10.79 -2.95 19.44
CA ILE A 25 -9.87 -2.17 18.59
C ILE A 25 -8.44 -2.68 18.81
N PRO A 26 -8.00 -3.70 18.06
CA PRO A 26 -6.65 -4.23 18.19
C PRO A 26 -5.65 -3.25 17.56
N ARG A 27 -4.56 -2.98 18.28
CA ARG A 27 -3.42 -2.19 17.78
C ARG A 27 -2.15 -3.02 17.94
N GLY A 28 -1.44 -3.24 16.84
CA GLY A 28 -0.26 -4.08 16.82
C GLY A 28 -0.02 -4.66 15.44
N SER A 29 0.68 -5.79 15.38
CA SER A 29 1.02 -6.44 14.11
C SER A 29 -0.21 -7.02 13.40
N ASN A 30 -0.12 -7.15 12.07
CA ASN A 30 -1.09 -7.83 11.21
C ASN A 30 -1.48 -9.20 11.77
N LYS A 31 -0.50 -9.97 12.26
CA LYS A 31 -0.73 -11.28 12.90
C LYS A 31 -1.65 -11.15 14.12
N LEU A 32 -1.43 -10.18 15.01
CA LEU A 32 -2.26 -9.97 16.19
C LEU A 32 -3.70 -9.60 15.78
N VAL A 33 -3.85 -8.64 14.85
CA VAL A 33 -5.17 -8.18 14.39
C VAL A 33 -5.95 -9.34 13.76
N SER A 34 -5.31 -10.11 12.87
CA SER A 34 -5.91 -11.28 12.22
C SER A 34 -6.27 -12.38 13.21
N GLN A 35 -5.41 -12.65 14.19
CA GLN A 35 -5.72 -13.60 15.27
C GLN A 35 -6.94 -13.17 16.07
N ILE A 36 -7.05 -11.89 16.44
CA ILE A 36 -8.20 -11.37 17.19
C ILE A 36 -9.47 -11.47 16.33
N LYS A 37 -9.45 -10.98 15.08
CA LYS A 37 -10.58 -11.08 14.14
C LYS A 37 -11.10 -12.51 13.99
N ASN A 38 -10.21 -13.49 13.96
CA ASN A 38 -10.59 -14.91 13.78
C ASN A 38 -11.01 -15.61 15.08
N SER A 39 -10.80 -15.00 16.25
CA SER A 39 -10.99 -15.66 17.56
C SER A 39 -12.15 -15.09 18.38
N THR A 40 -12.82 -14.04 17.90
CA THR A 40 -13.93 -13.40 18.62
C THR A 40 -15.18 -13.26 17.75
N LYS A 41 -16.35 -13.21 18.39
CA LYS A 41 -17.62 -12.81 17.78
C LYS A 41 -17.90 -11.32 17.93
N ILE A 42 -17.14 -10.64 18.79
CA ILE A 42 -17.27 -9.19 19.01
C ILE A 42 -16.87 -8.48 17.71
N PRO A 43 -17.60 -7.43 17.28
CA PRO A 43 -17.14 -6.58 16.19
C PRO A 43 -15.69 -6.10 16.40
N VAL A 44 -14.87 -6.18 15.35
CA VAL A 44 -13.46 -5.78 15.41
C VAL A 44 -13.20 -4.64 14.43
N LEU A 45 -12.74 -3.50 14.93
CA LEU A 45 -12.33 -2.35 14.14
C LEU A 45 -10.80 -2.29 14.02
N GLY A 46 -10.28 -2.63 12.85
CA GLY A 46 -8.84 -2.57 12.54
C GLY A 46 -8.53 -3.10 11.13
N HIS A 47 -7.33 -2.80 10.64
CA HIS A 47 -6.82 -3.33 9.37
C HIS A 47 -5.86 -4.48 9.62
N ALA A 48 -5.90 -5.49 8.75
CA ALA A 48 -5.04 -6.66 8.86
C ALA A 48 -3.81 -6.56 7.96
N ASP A 49 -3.85 -5.72 6.92
CA ASP A 49 -2.80 -5.56 5.92
C ASP A 49 -2.69 -4.09 5.50
N GLY A 50 -1.54 -3.70 4.93
CA GLY A 50 -1.17 -2.35 4.54
C GLY A 50 -0.53 -2.25 3.15
N ILE A 51 -1.08 -2.98 2.17
CA ILE A 51 -0.58 -2.97 0.78
C ILE A 51 -1.14 -1.74 0.06
N CYS A 52 -0.29 -0.72 -0.04
CA CYS A 52 -0.60 0.61 -0.57
C CYS A 52 0.11 0.86 -1.90
N HIS A 53 -0.54 1.59 -2.81
CA HIS A 53 -0.01 1.90 -4.13
C HIS A 53 0.23 3.39 -4.34
N VAL A 54 1.26 3.71 -5.13
CA VAL A 54 1.39 5.01 -5.77
C VAL A 54 1.36 4.78 -7.28
N TYR A 55 0.42 5.40 -7.98
CA TYR A 55 0.33 5.43 -9.43
C TYR A 55 0.88 6.74 -9.97
N VAL A 56 1.88 6.67 -10.86
CA VAL A 56 2.44 7.83 -11.54
C VAL A 56 1.92 7.87 -12.99
N ASP A 57 1.07 8.85 -13.27
CA ASP A 57 0.46 9.06 -14.58
C ASP A 57 1.45 9.71 -15.57
N LYS A 58 1.20 9.55 -16.87
CA LYS A 58 2.00 10.16 -17.95
C LYS A 58 2.09 11.69 -17.87
N SER A 59 1.09 12.36 -17.30
CA SER A 59 1.05 13.82 -17.14
C SER A 59 1.70 14.32 -15.85
N CYS A 60 2.30 13.43 -15.05
CA CYS A 60 2.88 13.78 -13.76
C CYS A 60 3.93 14.89 -13.87
N LYS A 61 4.01 15.72 -12.83
CA LYS A 61 5.14 16.61 -12.63
C LYS A 61 6.30 15.82 -12.03
N VAL A 62 7.35 15.59 -12.82
CA VAL A 62 8.47 14.67 -12.48
C VAL A 62 9.07 14.93 -11.09
N ASP A 63 9.36 16.19 -10.75
CA ASP A 63 9.91 16.54 -9.44
C ASP A 63 8.97 16.21 -8.28
N MET A 64 7.66 16.35 -8.49
CA MET A 64 6.65 15.99 -7.48
C MET A 64 6.58 14.47 -7.35
N ALA A 65 6.53 13.73 -8.47
CA ALA A 65 6.51 12.27 -8.46
C ALA A 65 7.71 11.68 -7.70
N LYS A 66 8.93 12.21 -7.94
CA LYS A 66 10.14 11.76 -7.22
C LYS A 66 10.05 12.00 -5.71
N ARG A 67 9.51 13.14 -5.27
CA ARG A 67 9.33 13.45 -3.84
C ARG A 67 8.28 12.54 -3.21
N VAL A 68 7.11 12.43 -3.83
CA VAL A 68 6.00 11.60 -3.32
C VAL A 68 6.41 10.13 -3.23
N VAL A 69 7.01 9.57 -4.29
CA VAL A 69 7.44 8.16 -4.31
C VAL A 69 8.53 7.88 -3.27
N SER A 70 9.47 8.81 -3.09
CA SER A 70 10.53 8.67 -2.09
C SER A 70 9.96 8.72 -0.68
N ASP A 71 9.14 9.74 -0.39
CA ASP A 71 8.51 9.94 0.92
C ASP A 71 7.63 8.75 1.31
N ALA A 72 6.76 8.32 0.39
CA ALA A 72 5.82 7.23 0.60
C ALA A 72 6.50 5.90 0.96
N LYS A 73 7.75 5.66 0.56
CA LYS A 73 8.49 4.45 0.96
C LYS A 73 9.48 4.67 2.09
N LEU A 74 10.15 5.83 2.14
CA LEU A 74 11.35 6.03 2.95
C LEU A 74 11.12 6.70 4.29
N ASP A 75 10.03 7.47 4.46
CA ASP A 75 9.77 8.20 5.71
C ASP A 75 9.66 7.23 6.90
N TYR A 76 8.72 6.29 6.81
CA TYR A 76 8.60 5.20 7.77
C TYR A 76 8.23 3.87 7.08
N PRO A 77 9.22 3.11 6.59
CA PRO A 77 8.97 1.93 5.75
C PRO A 77 8.17 0.80 6.42
N ALA A 78 8.08 0.78 7.75
CA ALA A 78 7.34 -0.21 8.53
C ALA A 78 5.90 0.23 8.85
N ALA A 79 5.48 1.42 8.42
CA ALA A 79 4.11 1.88 8.55
C ALA A 79 3.18 1.12 7.60
N CYS A 80 1.95 0.88 8.03
CA CYS A 80 0.92 0.20 7.22
C CYS A 80 0.44 1.02 5.99
N ASN A 81 0.82 2.30 5.91
CA ASN A 81 0.51 3.18 4.80
C ASN A 81 1.73 3.49 3.93
N ALA A 82 2.88 2.83 4.18
CA ALA A 82 4.04 2.95 3.31
C ALA A 82 3.70 2.34 1.94
N MET A 83 4.19 2.96 0.87
CA MET A 83 4.02 2.43 -0.49
C MET A 83 4.63 1.03 -0.59
N GLU A 84 3.85 0.04 -0.99
CA GLU A 84 4.32 -1.33 -1.22
C GLU A 84 4.49 -1.63 -2.71
N THR A 85 3.71 -0.96 -3.57
CA THR A 85 3.80 -1.07 -5.03
C THR A 85 3.78 0.30 -5.71
N LEU A 86 4.76 0.54 -6.57
CA LEU A 86 4.82 1.68 -7.49
C LEU A 86 4.27 1.25 -8.86
N LEU A 87 3.16 1.84 -9.27
CA LEU A 87 2.59 1.68 -10.61
C LEU A 87 2.99 2.87 -11.47
N VAL A 88 3.46 2.60 -12.69
CA VAL A 88 3.96 3.65 -13.59
C VAL A 88 3.27 3.52 -14.94
N HIS A 89 2.73 4.63 -15.47
CA HIS A 89 2.16 4.63 -16.81
C HIS A 89 3.24 4.30 -17.86
N LYS A 90 2.93 3.43 -18.83
CA LYS A 90 3.84 2.98 -19.90
C LYS A 90 4.58 4.09 -20.66
N ASP A 91 3.99 5.28 -20.83
CA ASP A 91 4.60 6.36 -21.61
C ASP A 91 5.80 6.97 -20.87
N LEU A 92 5.86 6.82 -19.53
CA LEU A 92 6.99 7.24 -18.71
C LEU A 92 8.23 6.36 -18.88
N GLU A 93 8.06 5.18 -19.50
CA GLU A 93 9.18 4.35 -19.92
C GLU A 93 9.98 5.03 -21.04
N GLN A 94 9.29 5.69 -21.97
CA GLN A 94 9.87 6.22 -23.20
C GLN A 94 10.59 7.56 -22.96
N ASN A 95 10.14 8.34 -21.97
CA ASN A 95 10.67 9.66 -21.67
C ASN A 95 11.75 9.66 -20.57
N GLY A 96 12.11 8.49 -20.02
CA GLY A 96 13.16 8.33 -19.01
C GLY A 96 12.73 8.58 -17.56
N VAL A 97 11.50 9.07 -17.31
CA VAL A 97 10.99 9.35 -15.96
C VAL A 97 10.95 8.10 -15.10
N LEU A 98 10.60 6.94 -15.68
CA LEU A 98 10.67 5.65 -14.97
C LEU A 98 12.08 5.44 -14.38
N ASN A 99 13.14 5.60 -15.18
CA ASN A 99 14.51 5.39 -14.70
C ASN A 99 14.90 6.37 -13.59
N GLU A 100 14.39 7.61 -13.63
CA GLU A 100 14.63 8.60 -12.59
C GLU A 100 13.99 8.23 -11.25
N LEU A 101 12.77 7.69 -11.26
CA LEU A 101 12.08 7.21 -10.06
C LEU A 101 12.81 6.00 -9.46
N ILE A 102 13.20 5.06 -10.30
CA ILE A 102 13.93 3.85 -9.91
C ILE A 102 15.29 4.20 -9.31
N TYR A 103 16.02 5.11 -9.95
CA TYR A 103 17.30 5.59 -9.42
C TYR A 103 17.14 6.27 -8.07
N ALA A 104 16.11 7.11 -7.89
CA ALA A 104 15.86 7.78 -6.61
C ALA A 104 15.62 6.78 -5.46
N LEU A 105 14.85 5.72 -5.71
CA LEU A 105 14.60 4.66 -4.73
C LEU A 105 15.86 3.84 -4.43
N GLN A 106 16.57 3.38 -5.46
CA GLN A 106 17.78 2.57 -5.30
C GLN A 106 18.92 3.33 -4.62
N ALA A 107 19.12 4.61 -4.96
CA ALA A 107 20.13 5.46 -4.34
C ALA A 107 19.90 5.63 -2.82
N ASN A 108 18.66 5.46 -2.36
CA ASN A 108 18.30 5.49 -0.93
C ASN A 108 18.20 4.11 -0.27
N GLY A 109 18.67 3.06 -0.97
CA GLY A 109 18.77 1.69 -0.47
C GLY A 109 17.46 0.91 -0.50
N VAL A 110 16.50 1.29 -1.35
CA VAL A 110 15.27 0.51 -1.55
C VAL A 110 15.56 -0.68 -2.47
N THR A 111 15.21 -1.87 -2.02
CA THR A 111 15.26 -3.09 -2.85
C THR A 111 14.01 -3.14 -3.73
N LEU A 112 14.21 -3.26 -5.05
CA LEU A 112 13.10 -3.27 -6.00
C LEU A 112 12.83 -4.66 -6.55
N TYR A 113 11.55 -5.01 -6.60
CA TYR A 113 11.05 -6.19 -7.30
C TYR A 113 10.17 -5.74 -8.45
N GLY A 114 10.28 -6.38 -9.60
CA GLY A 114 9.47 -6.04 -10.77
C GLY A 114 8.26 -6.96 -10.88
N GLY A 115 7.12 -6.43 -11.29
CA GLY A 115 6.12 -7.25 -11.97
C GLY A 115 6.61 -7.69 -13.36
N PRO A 116 5.87 -8.55 -14.09
CA PRO A 116 6.32 -9.10 -15.36
C PRO A 116 6.86 -8.06 -16.38
N LYS A 117 6.24 -6.87 -16.51
CA LYS A 117 6.73 -5.86 -17.46
C LYS A 117 7.96 -5.13 -16.90
N ALA A 118 7.88 -4.65 -15.65
CA ALA A 118 8.98 -3.92 -15.03
C ALA A 118 10.25 -4.76 -14.81
N SER A 119 10.10 -6.04 -14.44
CA SER A 119 11.21 -6.99 -14.23
C SER A 119 12.11 -7.10 -15.46
N GLY A 120 11.51 -7.41 -16.62
CA GLY A 120 12.23 -7.51 -17.88
C GLY A 120 12.81 -6.17 -18.35
N LYS A 121 12.09 -5.07 -18.10
CA LYS A 121 12.53 -3.73 -18.54
C LYS A 121 13.69 -3.17 -17.73
N LEU A 122 13.64 -3.34 -16.40
CA LEU A 122 14.61 -2.76 -15.47
C LEU A 122 15.71 -3.75 -15.08
N ASN A 123 15.61 -5.01 -15.51
CA ASN A 123 16.52 -6.10 -15.15
C ASN A 123 16.63 -6.28 -13.61
N ILE A 124 15.47 -6.27 -12.94
CA ILE A 124 15.33 -6.50 -11.49
C ILE A 124 14.60 -7.82 -11.23
N PRO A 125 14.74 -8.44 -10.04
CA PRO A 125 14.07 -9.70 -9.74
C PRO A 125 12.55 -9.60 -9.84
N GLU A 126 11.92 -10.60 -10.43
CA GLU A 126 10.45 -10.66 -10.50
C GLU A 126 9.84 -10.95 -9.13
N VAL A 127 8.72 -10.28 -8.83
CA VAL A 127 7.96 -10.50 -7.61
C VAL A 127 7.20 -11.83 -7.66
N LYS A 128 7.06 -12.50 -6.52
CA LYS A 128 6.28 -13.76 -6.42
C LYS A 128 4.76 -13.54 -6.36
N SER A 129 4.35 -12.38 -5.86
CA SER A 129 2.97 -11.98 -5.66
C SER A 129 2.89 -10.46 -5.62
N PHE A 130 1.93 -9.87 -6.31
CA PHE A 130 1.62 -8.44 -6.17
C PHE A 130 0.96 -8.10 -4.83
N HIS A 131 0.31 -9.07 -4.20
CA HIS A 131 -0.27 -8.91 -2.87
C HIS A 131 0.80 -9.23 -1.82
N HIS A 132 1.67 -8.27 -1.54
CA HIS A 132 2.77 -8.41 -0.56
C HIS A 132 3.06 -7.08 0.15
N GLU A 133 3.07 -7.11 1.48
CA GLU A 133 3.51 -6.01 2.34
C GLU A 133 4.94 -6.28 2.83
N TYR A 134 5.90 -5.45 2.40
CA TYR A 134 7.30 -5.61 2.75
C TYR A 134 7.64 -5.06 4.13
N SER A 135 6.93 -4.02 4.59
CA SER A 135 7.16 -3.29 5.84
C SER A 135 8.64 -2.94 6.09
N SER A 136 9.37 -2.65 5.01
CA SER A 136 10.81 -2.42 4.98
C SER A 136 11.20 -1.59 3.77
N LYS A 137 12.51 -1.32 3.58
CA LYS A 137 13.03 -0.63 2.40
C LYS A 137 13.02 -1.54 1.16
N ALA A 138 11.83 -1.99 0.79
CA ALA A 138 11.56 -2.74 -0.43
C ALA A 138 10.17 -2.41 -0.96
N CYS A 139 10.01 -2.48 -2.27
CA CYS A 139 8.71 -2.33 -2.94
C CYS A 139 8.69 -3.03 -4.29
N THR A 140 7.49 -3.29 -4.77
CA THR A 140 7.23 -3.74 -6.14
C THR A 140 7.15 -2.54 -7.09
N VAL A 141 7.58 -2.72 -8.33
CA VAL A 141 7.36 -1.77 -9.43
C VAL A 141 6.64 -2.51 -10.55
N GLU A 142 5.60 -1.91 -11.13
CA GLU A 142 4.97 -2.44 -12.33
C GLU A 142 4.56 -1.32 -13.30
N ILE A 143 4.57 -1.65 -14.60
CA ILE A 143 4.17 -0.75 -15.68
C ILE A 143 2.72 -1.07 -16.08
N VAL A 144 1.85 -0.06 -16.05
CA VAL A 144 0.44 -0.17 -16.42
C VAL A 144 0.13 0.65 -17.68
N GLU A 145 -0.91 0.25 -18.41
CA GLU A 145 -1.25 0.88 -19.70
C GLU A 145 -1.79 2.30 -19.53
N ASP A 146 -2.60 2.52 -18.49
CA ASP A 146 -3.32 3.76 -18.18
C ASP A 146 -3.86 3.72 -16.73
N VAL A 147 -4.68 4.72 -16.38
CA VAL A 147 -5.31 4.84 -15.05
C VAL A 147 -6.26 3.69 -14.73
N HIS A 148 -6.96 3.13 -15.73
CA HIS A 148 -7.87 2.00 -15.49
C HIS A 148 -7.07 0.73 -15.17
N GLY A 149 -5.97 0.50 -15.89
CA GLY A 149 -5.03 -0.56 -15.53
C GLY A 149 -4.43 -0.40 -14.12
N ALA A 150 -4.21 0.84 -13.67
CA ALA A 150 -3.78 1.11 -12.30
C ALA A 150 -4.87 0.77 -11.28
N ILE A 151 -6.11 1.22 -11.53
CA ILE A 151 -7.27 0.96 -10.66
C ILE A 151 -7.54 -0.55 -10.56
N ASP A 152 -7.54 -1.27 -11.67
CA ASP A 152 -7.75 -2.73 -11.70
C ASP A 152 -6.67 -3.45 -10.88
N HIS A 153 -5.40 -3.02 -11.01
CA HIS A 153 -4.30 -3.56 -10.21
C HIS A 153 -4.53 -3.32 -8.71
N ILE A 154 -4.90 -2.10 -8.32
CA ILE A 154 -5.14 -1.73 -6.93
C ILE A 154 -6.30 -2.56 -6.35
N HIS A 155 -7.41 -2.71 -7.07
CA HIS A 155 -8.54 -3.54 -6.62
C HIS A 155 -8.18 -5.01 -6.49
N GLN A 156 -7.33 -5.53 -7.39
CA GLN A 156 -6.96 -6.94 -7.37
C GLN A 156 -5.91 -7.28 -6.31
N HIS A 157 -5.01 -6.35 -6.00
CA HIS A 157 -3.80 -6.64 -5.22
C HIS A 157 -3.63 -5.78 -3.96
N GLY A 158 -4.36 -4.67 -3.84
CA GLY A 158 -4.31 -3.81 -2.66
C GLY A 158 -5.05 -4.37 -1.45
N SER A 159 -4.90 -3.63 -0.37
CA SER A 159 -5.55 -3.89 0.92
C SER A 159 -6.71 -2.93 1.21
N ALA A 160 -7.05 -2.06 0.25
CA ALA A 160 -7.99 -0.95 0.40
C ALA A 160 -7.62 0.03 1.55
N HIS A 161 -6.32 0.16 1.87
CA HIS A 161 -5.85 1.03 2.96
C HIS A 161 -5.63 2.48 2.48
N THR A 162 -4.61 2.71 1.66
CA THR A 162 -4.27 4.04 1.15
C THR A 162 -3.65 3.92 -0.22
N ASP A 163 -4.18 4.64 -1.20
CA ASP A 163 -3.63 4.64 -2.55
C ASP A 163 -3.59 6.07 -3.11
N CYS A 164 -2.56 6.35 -3.91
CA CYS A 164 -2.24 7.70 -4.36
C CYS A 164 -2.02 7.74 -5.88
N ILE A 165 -2.48 8.80 -6.55
CA ILE A 165 -2.15 9.12 -7.93
C ILE A 165 -1.30 10.39 -7.99
N VAL A 166 -0.28 10.42 -8.85
CA VAL A 166 0.48 11.62 -9.18
C VAL A 166 0.23 11.97 -10.65
N THR A 167 -0.53 13.04 -10.88
CA THR A 167 -0.95 13.49 -12.21
C THR A 167 -1.18 15.01 -12.22
N GLU A 168 -1.01 15.68 -13.36
CA GLU A 168 -1.48 17.08 -13.52
C GLU A 168 -2.80 17.13 -14.32
N ASP A 169 -3.25 15.98 -14.85
CA ASP A 169 -4.54 15.83 -15.53
C ASP A 169 -5.67 15.65 -14.51
N SER A 170 -6.52 16.67 -14.39
CA SER A 170 -7.64 16.69 -13.46
C SER A 170 -8.72 15.65 -13.77
N GLU A 171 -8.90 15.27 -15.05
CA GLU A 171 -9.88 14.25 -15.41
C GLU A 171 -9.40 12.87 -14.96
N VAL A 172 -8.11 12.58 -15.16
CA VAL A 172 -7.48 11.33 -14.69
C VAL A 172 -7.48 11.26 -13.16
N ALA A 173 -7.19 12.37 -12.47
CA ALA A 173 -7.27 12.45 -11.01
C ALA A 173 -8.68 12.11 -10.50
N GLU A 174 -9.71 12.73 -11.08
CA GLU A 174 -11.10 12.50 -10.67
C GLU A 174 -11.55 11.06 -10.91
N ILE A 175 -11.11 10.45 -12.03
CA ILE A 175 -11.36 9.03 -12.31
C ILE A 175 -10.77 8.16 -11.19
N PHE A 176 -9.51 8.38 -10.84
CA PHE A 176 -8.83 7.61 -9.80
C PHE A 176 -9.49 7.79 -8.43
N LEU A 177 -9.72 9.04 -8.02
CA LEU A 177 -10.35 9.39 -6.73
C LEU A 177 -11.76 8.81 -6.57
N ARG A 178 -12.52 8.67 -7.66
CA ARG A 178 -13.88 8.11 -7.62
C ARG A 178 -13.93 6.60 -7.71
N GLN A 179 -12.96 5.97 -8.38
CA GLN A 179 -13.03 4.55 -8.71
C GLN A 179 -12.24 3.67 -7.75
N VAL A 180 -11.17 4.18 -7.14
CA VAL A 180 -10.42 3.43 -6.13
C VAL A 180 -11.22 3.36 -4.84
N ASP A 181 -11.58 2.15 -4.40
CA ASP A 181 -12.34 1.90 -3.17
C ASP A 181 -11.41 1.61 -1.98
N SER A 182 -10.58 2.60 -1.63
CA SER A 182 -9.67 2.54 -0.47
C SER A 182 -10.11 3.49 0.63
N ALA A 183 -9.76 3.17 1.88
CA ALA A 183 -10.10 4.02 3.03
C ALA A 183 -9.56 5.45 2.91
N ALA A 184 -8.44 5.63 2.20
CA ALA A 184 -7.95 6.92 1.76
C ALA A 184 -7.48 6.86 0.30
N VAL A 185 -7.90 7.83 -0.50
CA VAL A 185 -7.44 8.02 -1.88
C VAL A 185 -6.91 9.44 -2.03
N ILE A 186 -5.70 9.58 -2.59
CA ILE A 186 -4.92 10.83 -2.58
C ILE A 186 -4.51 11.20 -4.02
N HIS A 187 -4.46 12.51 -4.31
CA HIS A 187 -3.92 13.12 -5.52
C HIS A 187 -2.90 14.21 -5.16
#